data_AF-A0A6C0DPN1-F1
#
_entry.id   AF-A0A6C0DPN1-F1
#
_cell.length_a   1.000
_cell.length_b   1.000
_cell.length_c   1.000
_cell.angle_alpha   90.00
_cell.angle_beta   90.00
_cell.angle_gamma   90.00
#
_symmetry.space_group_name_H-M   'P 1'
#
loop_
_entity.id
_entity.type
_entity.pdbx_description
1 polymer ?
#
loop_
_entity_poly.entity_id
_entity_poly.type
_entity_poly.pdbx_seq_one_letter_code
_entity_poly.pdbx_strand_id
1 'polypeptide(L)'
;MDVKSVEEFDKTLEQKEHPTMVVIVAAEWCGACKRLEESVWKPFCTKKDAPPNVIRISDEVFPNTKLGQKTPIQYYPTVLEVTSSGTGEQVATPVKTPRSVEELRSLALTGVSSAETIDADRIPNAKLEPMQKGGSFLQTLHQTAHGVLPASVIGTLALYMQAGGKRSSSRKQKASSRRSSKRKQSNRRKQSNRRKTRRGYMFRA
;
A
#
# COMPACT_ATOMS: atom_id res chain seq x y z
N MET A 1 -4.88 21.59 2.55
CA MET A 1 -3.53 22.16 2.76
C MET A 1 -2.51 21.04 2.98
N ASP A 2 -1.29 21.17 2.44
CA ASP A 2 -0.20 20.20 2.62
C ASP A 2 0.74 20.69 3.72
N VAL A 3 0.76 20.01 4.87
CA VAL A 3 1.55 20.41 6.03
C VAL A 3 2.79 19.52 6.17
N LYS A 4 3.95 20.16 6.30
CA LYS A 4 5.25 19.49 6.41
C LYS A 4 5.92 19.66 7.78
N SER A 5 5.38 20.51 8.64
CA SER A 5 5.96 20.80 9.95
C SER A 5 4.97 20.51 11.08
N VAL A 6 5.48 20.05 12.22
CA VAL A 6 4.68 19.73 13.41
C VAL A 6 3.97 20.98 13.94
N GLU A 7 4.68 22.11 13.98
CA GLU A 7 4.15 23.36 14.52
C GLU A 7 3.01 23.93 13.67
N GLU A 8 3.11 23.84 12.35
CA GLU A 8 2.05 24.28 11.43
C GLU A 8 0.81 23.42 11.62
N PHE A 9 0.99 22.10 11.77
CA PHE A 9 -0.12 21.18 12.01
C PHE A 9 -0.85 21.49 13.33
N ASP A 10 -0.11 21.61 14.43
CA ASP A 10 -0.68 21.91 15.73
C ASP A 10 -1.39 23.28 15.74
N LYS A 11 -0.81 24.30 15.07
CA LYS A 11 -1.45 25.62 14.91
C LYS A 11 -2.75 25.54 14.12
N THR A 12 -2.79 24.78 13.03
CA THR A 12 -4.02 24.59 12.25
C THR A 12 -5.09 23.84 13.06
N LEU A 13 -4.68 22.87 13.90
CA LEU A 13 -5.60 22.19 14.83
C LEU A 13 -6.15 23.11 15.93
N GLU A 14 -5.35 24.07 16.40
CA GLU A 14 -5.74 25.02 17.45
C GLU A 14 -6.58 26.20 16.92
N GLN A 15 -6.53 26.47 15.61
CA GLN A 15 -7.40 27.45 14.95
C GLN A 15 -8.86 26.97 15.01
N LYS A 16 -9.61 27.48 16.00
CA LYS A 16 -11.02 27.16 16.28
C LYS A 16 -12.01 27.57 15.18
N GLU A 17 -11.54 27.91 13.98
CA GLU A 17 -12.41 28.32 12.87
C GLU A 17 -13.30 27.17 12.40
N HIS A 18 -12.90 25.92 12.63
CA HIS A 18 -13.62 24.73 12.20
C HIS A 18 -13.76 23.70 13.32
N PRO A 19 -15.00 23.32 13.72
CA PRO A 19 -15.21 22.35 14.81
C PRO A 19 -14.77 20.92 14.43
N THR A 20 -14.72 20.64 13.14
CA THR A 20 -14.36 19.34 12.56
C THR A 20 -13.36 19.54 11.43
N MET A 21 -12.27 18.78 11.48
CA MET A 21 -11.24 18.76 10.45
C MET A 21 -10.92 17.36 9.99
N VAL A 22 -10.58 17.21 8.72
CA VAL A 22 -10.19 15.94 8.11
C VAL A 22 -8.68 15.94 7.89
N VAL A 23 -7.98 15.00 8.51
CA VAL A 23 -6.54 14.81 8.41
C VAL A 23 -6.25 13.56 7.61
N ILE A 24 -5.56 13.69 6.49
CA ILE A 24 -5.10 12.58 5.66
C ILE A 24 -3.62 12.35 5.95
N VAL A 25 -3.29 11.21 6.53
CA VAL A 25 -1.90 10.80 6.74
C VAL A 25 -1.44 9.93 5.59
N ALA A 26 -0.39 10.38 4.91
CA ALA A 26 0.14 9.75 3.70
C ALA A 26 1.65 9.51 3.81
N ALA A 27 2.11 8.42 3.21
CA ALA A 27 3.52 8.06 3.18
C ALA A 27 4.09 8.10 1.75
N GLU A 28 5.35 8.51 1.59
CA GLU A 28 5.97 8.66 0.26
C GLU A 28 6.26 7.31 -0.44
N TRP A 29 6.48 6.26 0.34
CA TRP A 29 6.72 4.90 -0.13
C TRP A 29 5.41 4.15 -0.47
N CYS A 30 4.25 4.72 -0.08
CA CYS A 30 2.95 4.09 -0.24
C CYS A 30 2.35 4.35 -1.65
N GLY A 31 2.23 3.28 -2.44
CA GLY A 31 1.67 3.37 -3.80
C GLY A 31 0.18 3.76 -3.84
N ALA A 32 -0.61 3.36 -2.85
CA ALA A 32 -2.02 3.74 -2.74
C ALA A 32 -2.18 5.24 -2.42
N CYS A 33 -1.25 5.78 -1.63
CA CYS A 33 -1.22 7.18 -1.23
C CYS A 33 -0.97 8.11 -2.43
N LYS A 34 -0.05 7.72 -3.33
CA LYS A 34 0.19 8.44 -4.59
C LYS A 34 -1.05 8.48 -5.49
N ARG A 35 -1.80 7.38 -5.57
CA ARG A 35 -3.05 7.34 -6.33
C ARG A 35 -4.09 8.29 -5.74
N LEU A 36 -4.28 8.25 -4.43
CA LEU A 36 -5.18 9.18 -3.73
C LEU A 36 -4.76 10.64 -3.95
N GLU A 37 -3.46 10.91 -3.94
CA GLU A 37 -2.93 12.25 -4.20
C GLU A 37 -3.31 12.74 -5.60
N GLU A 38 -3.10 11.92 -6.62
CA GLU A 38 -3.37 12.29 -8.01
C GLU A 38 -4.86 12.34 -8.34
N SER A 39 -5.65 11.39 -7.83
CA SER A 39 -7.07 11.26 -8.19
C SER A 39 -8.01 12.09 -7.32
N VAL A 40 -7.64 12.37 -6.06
CA VAL A 40 -8.52 13.06 -5.10
C VAL A 40 -7.88 14.36 -4.60
N TRP A 41 -6.66 14.32 -4.08
CA TRP A 41 -6.06 15.49 -3.41
C TRP A 41 -5.80 16.68 -4.35
N LYS A 42 -5.05 16.46 -5.44
CA LYS A 42 -4.75 17.50 -6.43
C LYS A 42 -6.01 18.15 -7.01
N PRO A 43 -7.02 17.39 -7.49
CA PRO A 43 -8.24 18.00 -8.00
C PRO A 43 -9.08 18.66 -6.89
N PHE A 44 -9.03 18.16 -5.65
CA PHE A 44 -9.66 18.83 -4.51
C PHE A 44 -9.02 20.22 -4.27
N CYS A 45 -7.70 20.31 -4.20
CA CYS A 45 -6.99 21.59 -4.00
C CYS A 45 -7.14 22.57 -5.18
N THR A 46 -7.42 22.07 -6.39
CA THR A 46 -7.60 22.92 -7.57
C THR A 46 -8.96 23.62 -7.59
N LYS A 47 -9.99 23.04 -6.94
CA LYS A 47 -11.34 23.61 -6.87
C LYS A 47 -11.33 24.80 -5.90
N LYS A 48 -11.82 25.97 -6.35
CA LYS A 48 -11.89 27.19 -5.50
C LYS A 48 -12.83 27.05 -4.31
N ASP A 49 -13.83 26.19 -4.41
CA ASP A 49 -14.81 25.94 -3.33
C ASP A 49 -14.41 24.74 -2.45
N ALA A 50 -13.12 24.47 -2.31
CA ALA A 50 -12.65 23.39 -1.43
C ALA A 50 -12.72 23.87 0.03
N PRO A 51 -13.38 23.12 0.93
CA PRO A 51 -13.40 23.49 2.34
C PRO A 51 -11.97 23.50 2.91
N PRO A 52 -11.58 24.53 3.68
CA PRO A 52 -10.23 24.65 4.22
C PRO A 52 -9.91 23.61 5.30
N ASN A 53 -10.93 22.93 5.82
CA ASN A 53 -10.88 21.97 6.94
C ASN A 53 -10.19 20.63 6.60
N VAL A 54 -9.48 20.55 5.48
CA VAL A 54 -8.82 19.31 5.04
C VAL A 54 -7.30 19.51 4.97
N ILE A 55 -6.60 18.71 5.74
CA ILE A 55 -5.14 18.75 5.88
C ILE A 55 -4.57 17.41 5.42
N ARG A 56 -3.48 17.46 4.66
CA ARG A 56 -2.65 16.29 4.40
C ARG A 56 -1.32 16.46 5.12
N ILE A 57 -0.86 15.39 5.76
CA ILE A 57 0.38 15.35 6.53
C ILE A 57 1.15 14.06 6.20
N SER A 58 2.47 14.13 6.25
CA SER A 58 3.33 12.97 6.02
C SER A 58 3.38 12.03 7.24
N ASP A 59 3.65 10.76 6.97
CA ASP A 59 3.85 9.72 7.99
C ASP A 59 5.06 10.00 8.91
N GLU A 60 6.04 10.77 8.45
CA GLU A 60 7.20 11.16 9.25
C GLU A 60 6.87 12.27 10.26
N VAL A 61 5.96 13.18 9.90
CA VAL A 61 5.64 14.36 10.73
C VAL A 61 4.51 14.05 11.70
N PHE A 62 3.50 13.30 11.26
CA PHE A 62 2.30 13.02 12.05
C PHE A 62 2.59 12.41 13.45
N PRO A 63 3.46 11.41 13.62
CA PRO A 63 3.75 10.81 14.93
C PRO A 63 4.38 11.78 15.94
N ASN A 64 5.02 12.84 15.45
CA ASN A 64 5.65 13.86 16.29
C ASN A 64 4.65 14.91 16.80
N THR A 65 3.41 14.91 16.30
CA THR A 65 2.34 15.83 16.72
C THR A 65 1.67 15.35 18.01
N LYS A 66 1.01 16.26 18.74
CA LYS A 66 0.25 15.92 19.96
C LYS A 66 -0.83 14.86 19.68
N LEU A 67 -1.43 14.92 18.48
CA LEU A 67 -2.49 14.00 18.05
C LEU A 67 -1.95 12.64 17.64
N GLY A 68 -0.83 12.61 16.91
CA GLY A 68 -0.21 11.38 16.43
C GLY A 68 0.39 10.52 17.54
N GLN A 69 0.85 11.14 18.62
CA GLN A 69 1.29 10.40 19.83
C GLN A 69 0.14 9.63 20.49
N LYS A 70 -1.09 10.17 20.43
CA LYS A 70 -2.29 9.52 20.98
C LYS A 70 -2.91 8.51 20.01
N THR A 71 -2.67 8.66 18.71
CA THR A 71 -3.38 7.95 17.65
C THR A 71 -2.42 7.12 16.80
N PRO A 72 -2.15 5.85 17.15
CA PRO A 72 -1.27 5.00 16.37
C PRO A 72 -1.93 4.61 15.03
N ILE A 73 -1.22 4.89 13.93
CA ILE A 73 -1.68 4.56 12.57
C ILE A 73 -1.12 3.20 12.14
N GLN A 74 -1.99 2.31 11.66
CA GLN A 74 -1.62 0.94 11.27
C GLN A 74 -1.42 0.76 9.76
N TYR A 75 -2.06 1.57 8.93
CA TYR A 75 -2.05 1.43 7.47
C TYR A 75 -2.00 2.81 6.81
N TYR A 76 -1.70 2.85 5.51
CA TYR A 76 -1.73 4.08 4.74
C TYR A 76 -2.44 3.89 3.40
N PRO A 77 -3.16 4.91 2.89
CA PRO A 77 -3.46 6.16 3.58
C PRO A 77 -4.48 5.96 4.71
N THR A 78 -4.37 6.75 5.77
CA THR A 78 -5.39 6.83 6.83
C THR A 78 -6.02 8.21 6.81
N VAL A 79 -7.34 8.24 6.85
CA VAL A 79 -8.11 9.46 6.99
C VAL A 79 -8.66 9.50 8.40
N LEU A 80 -8.37 10.58 9.11
CA LEU A 80 -8.83 10.83 10.45
C LEU A 80 -9.77 12.02 10.40
N GLU A 81 -10.92 11.91 11.06
CA GLU A 81 -11.70 13.08 11.42
C GLU A 81 -11.28 13.51 12.83
N VAL A 82 -10.93 14.79 12.96
CA VAL A 82 -10.53 15.42 14.21
C VAL A 82 -11.64 16.36 14.62
N THR A 83 -12.33 16.02 15.71
CA THR A 83 -13.37 16.86 16.29
C THR A 83 -12.87 17.45 17.60
N SER A 84 -13.02 18.77 17.73
CA SER A 84 -12.71 19.48 18.97
C SER A 84 -13.87 19.32 19.93
N SER A 85 -13.76 18.36 20.87
CA SER A 85 -14.70 18.27 21.98
C SER A 85 -14.48 19.49 22.88
N GLY A 86 -15.55 20.20 23.29
CA GLY A 86 -15.50 21.51 23.95
C GLY A 86 -14.63 21.62 25.23
N THR A 87 -14.10 20.51 25.73
CA THR A 87 -13.07 20.43 26.77
C THR A 87 -11.64 20.71 26.28
N GLY A 88 -11.45 21.02 24.99
CA GLY A 88 -10.12 21.26 24.40
C GLY A 88 -9.37 19.96 24.05
N GLU A 89 -10.04 18.82 24.16
CA GLU A 89 -9.50 17.53 23.75
C GLU A 89 -9.90 17.24 22.30
N GLN A 90 -8.87 17.03 21.47
CA GLN A 90 -9.02 16.63 20.07
C GLN A 90 -9.17 15.12 19.98
N VAL A 91 -10.31 14.66 19.49
CA VAL A 91 -10.59 13.24 19.27
C VAL A 91 -10.38 12.94 17.79
N ALA A 92 -9.46 12.02 17.49
CA ALA A 92 -9.25 11.53 16.13
C ALA A 92 -9.96 10.19 15.92
N THR A 93 -10.91 10.15 15.00
CA THR A 93 -11.63 8.93 14.60
C THR A 93 -11.19 8.51 13.19
N PRO A 94 -10.78 7.25 12.98
CA PRO A 94 -10.45 6.77 11.65
C PRO A 94 -11.70 6.62 10.78
N VAL A 95 -11.63 7.13 9.57
CA VAL A 95 -12.73 7.16 8.59
C VAL A 95 -12.32 6.39 7.35
N LYS A 96 -13.33 5.94 6.59
CA LYS A 96 -13.14 5.37 5.26
C LYS A 96 -12.39 6.34 4.36
N THR A 97 -11.40 5.82 3.64
CA THR A 97 -10.62 6.59 2.67
C THR A 97 -11.52 7.00 1.49
N PRO A 98 -11.62 8.30 1.15
CA PRO A 98 -12.44 8.76 0.04
C PRO A 98 -11.84 8.31 -1.29
N ARG A 99 -12.70 7.94 -2.23
CA ARG A 99 -12.31 7.53 -3.59
C ARG A 99 -12.54 8.62 -4.62
N SER A 100 -13.38 9.61 -4.30
CA SER A 100 -13.69 10.76 -5.16
C SER A 100 -13.47 12.08 -4.42
N VAL A 101 -13.40 13.16 -5.19
CA VAL A 101 -13.26 14.53 -4.66
C VAL A 101 -14.54 14.95 -3.93
N GLU A 102 -15.68 14.46 -4.41
CA GLU A 102 -17.00 14.73 -3.87
C GLU A 102 -17.16 14.06 -2.50
N GLU A 103 -16.67 12.83 -2.33
CA GLU A 103 -16.64 12.14 -1.04
C GLU A 103 -15.76 12.87 -0.01
N LEU A 104 -14.57 13.33 -0.43
CA LEU A 104 -13.70 14.11 0.47
C LEU A 104 -14.35 15.44 0.86
N ARG A 105 -15.05 16.09 -0.08
CA ARG A 105 -15.80 17.32 0.20
C ARG A 105 -16.97 17.08 1.13
N SER A 106 -17.76 16.02 0.93
CA SER A 106 -18.88 15.72 1.82
C SER A 106 -18.39 15.45 3.24
N LEU A 107 -17.32 14.66 3.40
CA LEU A 107 -16.70 14.39 4.70
C LEU A 107 -16.28 15.68 5.42
N ALA A 108 -15.66 16.61 4.70
CA ALA A 108 -15.23 17.88 5.27
C ALA A 108 -16.39 18.81 5.68
N LEU A 109 -17.55 18.69 5.03
CA LEU A 109 -18.71 19.54 5.30
C LEU A 109 -19.65 18.96 6.38
N THR A 110 -19.91 17.65 6.35
CA THR A 110 -20.89 17.02 7.24
C THR A 110 -20.29 16.50 8.53
N GLY A 111 -18.99 16.22 8.54
CA GLY A 111 -18.40 15.35 9.55
C GLY A 111 -18.93 13.90 9.48
N VAL A 112 -18.37 12.99 10.28
CA VAL A 112 -18.61 11.53 10.25
C VAL A 112 -19.89 11.13 10.98
N SER A 113 -20.72 12.08 11.41
CA SER A 113 -22.02 11.75 12.01
C SER A 113 -22.97 10.97 11.07
N SER A 114 -22.62 10.78 9.79
CA SER A 114 -23.41 9.96 8.86
C SER A 114 -22.61 9.12 7.85
N ALA A 115 -21.28 9.09 7.93
CA ALA A 115 -20.46 8.26 7.03
C ALA A 115 -20.18 6.93 7.71
N GLU A 116 -21.00 5.92 7.39
CA GLU A 116 -20.91 4.50 7.76
C GLU A 116 -19.66 4.17 8.61
N THR A 117 -19.86 4.10 9.93
CA THR A 117 -18.90 3.44 10.81
C THR A 117 -18.66 2.06 10.23
N ILE A 118 -17.39 1.75 9.94
CA ILE A 118 -16.99 0.36 9.84
C ILE A 118 -17.18 -0.16 11.25
N ASP A 119 -18.36 -0.70 11.55
CA ASP A 119 -18.66 -1.34 12.82
C ASP A 119 -17.64 -2.47 13.02
N ALA A 120 -16.65 -2.23 13.87
CA ALA A 120 -15.71 -3.25 14.31
C ALA A 120 -16.43 -4.42 15.00
N ASP A 121 -17.70 -4.27 15.35
CA ASP A 121 -18.57 -5.27 15.96
C ASP A 121 -19.21 -6.25 14.96
N ARG A 122 -19.03 -6.07 13.64
CA ARG A 122 -19.53 -7.03 12.63
C ARG A 122 -18.47 -8.04 12.18
N ILE A 123 -17.63 -8.51 13.11
CA ILE A 123 -17.02 -9.83 12.98
C ILE A 123 -18.03 -10.81 13.58
N PRO A 124 -18.75 -11.62 12.77
CA PRO A 124 -19.49 -12.73 13.35
C PRO A 124 -18.46 -13.54 14.15
N ASN A 125 -18.78 -13.77 15.41
CA ASN A 125 -18.02 -14.54 16.38
C ASN A 125 -17.86 -15.97 15.84
N ALA A 126 -17.01 -16.14 14.85
CA ALA A 126 -16.57 -17.41 14.34
C ALA A 126 -15.60 -17.91 15.40
N LYS A 127 -16.17 -18.70 16.31
CA LYS A 127 -15.47 -19.61 17.20
C LYS A 127 -14.16 -20.04 16.53
N LEU A 128 -13.05 -19.47 17.03
CA LEU A 128 -11.71 -19.84 16.65
C LEU A 128 -11.48 -21.27 17.14
N GLU A 129 -11.88 -22.26 16.32
CA GLU A 129 -11.29 -23.58 16.41
C GLU A 129 -9.79 -23.41 16.11
N PRO A 130 -8.89 -23.91 16.96
CA PRO A 130 -7.46 -23.67 16.81
C PRO A 130 -7.00 -24.23 15.47
N MET A 131 -6.69 -23.33 14.52
CA MET A 131 -6.00 -23.69 13.28
C MET A 131 -4.68 -24.36 13.66
N GLN A 132 -4.66 -25.69 13.52
CA GLN A 132 -3.47 -26.51 13.69
C GLN A 132 -2.39 -26.01 12.73
N LYS A 133 -1.26 -25.59 13.31
CA LYS A 133 -0.07 -25.15 12.60
C LYS A 133 0.40 -26.26 11.65
N GLY A 134 0.30 -25.99 10.35
CA GLY A 134 1.06 -26.60 9.26
C GLY A 134 1.41 -28.09 9.41
N GLY A 135 0.44 -28.98 9.16
CA GLY A 135 0.75 -30.35 8.79
C GLY A 135 1.36 -30.39 7.39
N SER A 136 2.50 -31.06 7.22
CA SER A 136 3.08 -31.26 5.89
C SER A 136 2.07 -31.98 4.98
N PHE A 137 2.06 -31.68 3.68
CA PHE A 137 1.20 -32.32 2.68
C PHE A 137 1.21 -33.88 2.75
N LEU A 138 2.33 -34.46 3.18
CA LEU A 138 2.47 -35.90 3.42
C LEU A 138 1.60 -36.41 4.58
N GLN A 139 1.39 -35.60 5.61
CA GLN A 139 0.51 -35.93 6.73
C GLN A 139 -0.96 -35.93 6.30
N THR A 140 -1.34 -35.00 5.41
CA THR A 140 -2.66 -34.99 4.77
C THR A 140 -2.85 -36.20 3.87
N LEU A 141 -1.84 -36.59 3.09
CA LEU A 141 -1.88 -37.81 2.26
C LEU A 141 -2.01 -39.08 3.11
N HIS A 142 -1.24 -39.18 4.20
CA HIS A 142 -1.32 -40.31 5.12
C HIS A 142 -2.72 -40.42 5.75
N GLN A 143 -3.33 -39.30 6.13
CA GLN A 143 -4.70 -39.28 6.67
C GLN A 143 -5.76 -39.60 5.61
N THR A 144 -5.55 -39.24 4.34
CA THR A 144 -6.46 -39.66 3.25
C THR A 144 -6.39 -41.15 2.97
N ALA A 145 -5.23 -41.79 3.13
CA ALA A 145 -5.06 -43.23 2.90
C ALA A 145 -5.81 -44.08 3.93
N HIS A 146 -6.03 -43.58 5.14
CA HIS A 146 -6.78 -44.26 6.20
C HIS A 146 -8.29 -43.92 6.24
N GLY A 147 -8.81 -43.20 5.24
CA GLY A 147 -10.26 -43.03 5.05
C GLY A 147 -10.97 -42.11 6.05
N VAL A 148 -10.25 -41.23 6.75
CA VAL A 148 -10.79 -40.42 7.87
C VAL A 148 -11.36 -39.06 7.43
N LEU A 149 -11.60 -38.83 6.13
CA LEU A 149 -12.17 -37.56 5.65
C LEU A 149 -13.56 -37.73 5.02
N PRO A 150 -14.48 -36.77 5.26
CA PRO A 150 -15.76 -36.74 4.57
C PRO A 150 -15.56 -36.53 3.06
N ALA A 151 -16.40 -37.18 2.24
CA ALA A 151 -16.27 -37.28 0.79
C ALA A 151 -16.12 -35.92 0.05
N SER A 152 -16.60 -34.82 0.64
CA SER A 152 -16.50 -33.46 0.09
C SER A 152 -15.06 -32.96 -0.04
N VAL A 153 -14.14 -33.40 0.83
CA VAL A 153 -12.72 -32.98 0.80
C VAL A 153 -11.91 -33.81 -0.20
N ILE A 154 -12.30 -35.07 -0.44
CA ILE A 154 -11.68 -35.94 -1.44
C ILE A 154 -11.95 -35.42 -2.86
N GLY A 155 -13.18 -34.97 -3.12
CA GLY A 155 -13.58 -34.46 -4.44
C GLY A 155 -12.82 -33.22 -4.90
N THR A 156 -12.52 -32.29 -3.97
CA THR A 156 -11.77 -31.07 -4.28
C THR A 156 -10.30 -31.33 -4.54
N LEU A 157 -9.67 -32.29 -3.84
CA LEU A 157 -8.29 -32.68 -4.10
C LEU A 157 -8.15 -33.38 -5.47
N ALA A 158 -9.06 -34.30 -5.80
CA ALA A 158 -9.06 -34.98 -7.10
C ALA A 158 -9.22 -34.00 -8.27
N LEU A 159 -10.14 -33.04 -8.16
CA LEU A 159 -10.32 -31.97 -9.15
C LEU A 159 -9.08 -31.07 -9.27
N TYR A 160 -8.40 -30.79 -8.16
CA TYR A 160 -7.17 -30.00 -8.16
C TYR A 160 -6.02 -30.72 -8.88
N MET A 161 -5.91 -32.05 -8.73
CA MET A 161 -4.90 -32.84 -9.44
C MET A 161 -5.24 -32.99 -10.93
N GLN A 162 -6.52 -33.03 -11.29
CA GLN A 162 -6.97 -33.17 -12.69
C GLN A 162 -6.90 -31.85 -13.48
N ALA A 163 -7.00 -30.70 -12.82
CA ALA A 163 -6.89 -29.37 -13.44
C ALA A 163 -5.43 -28.85 -13.57
N GLY A 164 -4.44 -29.60 -13.10
CA GLY A 164 -3.01 -29.22 -13.07
C GLY A 164 -2.20 -29.49 -14.35
N GLY A 165 -2.81 -29.99 -15.42
CA GLY A 165 -2.11 -30.28 -16.68
C GLY A 165 -2.02 -29.06 -17.60
N LYS A 166 -0.78 -28.58 -17.84
CA LYS A 166 -0.36 -27.54 -18.81
C LYS A 166 -0.35 -26.08 -18.31
N ARG A 167 0.47 -25.77 -17.30
CA ARG A 167 1.04 -24.42 -17.15
C ARG A 167 2.40 -24.33 -17.85
N SER A 168 2.38 -23.72 -19.03
CA SER A 168 3.56 -23.43 -19.85
C SER A 168 4.63 -22.65 -19.03
N SER A 169 5.85 -23.16 -19.05
CA SER A 169 7.02 -22.63 -18.35
C SER A 169 7.75 -21.51 -19.13
N SER A 170 7.02 -20.60 -19.76
CA SER A 170 7.59 -19.64 -20.75
C SER A 170 7.92 -18.23 -20.21
N ARG A 171 8.31 -18.08 -18.93
CA ARG A 171 8.67 -16.74 -18.39
C ARG A 171 10.00 -16.61 -17.64
N LYS A 172 10.87 -17.62 -17.68
CA LYS A 172 12.21 -17.57 -17.05
C LYS A 172 13.43 -17.61 -18.00
N GLN A 173 13.25 -17.59 -19.32
CA GLN A 173 14.40 -17.58 -20.27
C GLN A 173 14.77 -16.18 -20.84
N LYS A 174 13.98 -15.13 -20.64
CA LYS A 174 14.28 -13.79 -21.22
C LYS A 174 15.24 -12.91 -20.40
N ALA A 175 15.55 -13.26 -19.15
CA ALA A 175 16.49 -12.50 -18.32
C ALA A 175 17.95 -12.93 -18.50
N SER A 176 18.23 -14.19 -18.87
CA SER A 176 19.59 -14.70 -19.06
C SER A 176 20.17 -14.37 -20.45
N SER A 177 19.34 -14.26 -21.50
CA SER A 177 19.82 -13.91 -22.85
C SER A 177 20.31 -12.46 -22.96
N ARG A 178 19.70 -11.52 -22.23
CA ARG A 178 20.13 -10.10 -22.20
C ARG A 178 21.49 -9.89 -21.49
N ARG A 179 21.84 -10.72 -20.50
CA ARG A 179 23.17 -10.67 -19.86
C ARG A 179 24.26 -11.29 -20.75
N SER A 180 23.92 -12.33 -21.53
CA SER A 180 24.84 -12.97 -22.48
C SER A 180 25.21 -12.06 -23.67
N SER A 181 24.25 -11.31 -24.23
CA SER A 181 24.50 -10.44 -25.39
C SER A 181 25.40 -9.25 -25.06
N LYS A 182 25.25 -8.62 -23.88
CA LYS A 182 26.13 -7.53 -23.43
C LYS A 182 27.58 -7.99 -23.20
N ARG A 183 27.79 -9.23 -22.71
CA ARG A 183 29.15 -9.76 -22.48
C ARG A 183 29.87 -10.10 -23.80
N LYS A 184 29.16 -10.60 -24.81
CA LYS A 184 29.75 -10.87 -26.15
C LYS A 184 30.14 -9.59 -26.90
N GLN A 185 29.35 -8.50 -26.79
CA GLN A 185 29.67 -7.25 -27.47
C GLN A 185 30.89 -6.53 -26.87
N SER A 186 31.09 -6.63 -25.55
CA SER A 186 32.26 -6.07 -24.85
C SER A 186 33.57 -6.76 -25.30
N ASN A 187 33.58 -8.09 -25.43
CA ASN A 187 34.79 -8.81 -25.85
C ASN A 187 35.17 -8.56 -27.32
N ARG A 188 34.22 -8.39 -28.24
CA ARG A 188 34.51 -8.02 -29.64
C ARG A 188 35.17 -6.63 -29.75
N ARG A 189 34.76 -5.65 -28.94
CA ARG A 189 35.42 -4.32 -28.92
C ARG A 189 36.87 -4.40 -28.42
N LYS A 190 37.16 -5.23 -27.42
CA LYS A 190 38.53 -5.42 -26.90
C LYS A 190 39.47 -6.09 -27.92
N GLN A 191 39.00 -7.06 -28.70
CA GLN A 191 39.83 -7.70 -29.75
C GLN A 191 40.10 -6.77 -30.95
N SER A 192 39.15 -5.91 -31.32
CA SER A 192 39.33 -4.92 -32.39
C SER A 192 40.45 -3.91 -32.06
N ASN A 193 40.47 -3.38 -30.83
CA ASN A 193 41.51 -2.42 -30.42
C ASN A 193 42.90 -3.06 -30.35
N ARG A 194 43.03 -4.32 -29.93
CA ARG A 194 44.32 -5.03 -29.95
C ARG A 194 44.89 -5.25 -31.37
N ARG A 195 44.03 -5.38 -32.39
CA ARG A 195 44.49 -5.48 -33.79
C ARG A 195 44.94 -4.14 -34.36
N LYS A 196 44.33 -3.03 -33.94
CA LYS A 196 44.75 -1.68 -34.36
C LYS A 196 46.10 -1.27 -33.74
N THR A 197 46.37 -1.62 -32.48
CA THR A 197 47.67 -1.32 -31.85
C THR A 197 48.83 -2.16 -32.40
N ARG A 198 48.58 -3.40 -32.85
CA ARG A 198 49.62 -4.22 -33.50
C ARG A 198 49.96 -3.78 -34.94
N ARG A 199 49.04 -3.11 -35.63
CA ARG A 199 49.27 -2.61 -37.01
C ARG A 199 50.01 -1.27 -37.06
N GLY A 200 50.03 -0.50 -35.96
CA GLY A 200 50.76 0.77 -35.84
C GLY A 200 52.25 0.62 -35.53
N TYR A 201 52.73 -0.57 -35.19
CA TYR A 201 54.14 -0.85 -34.85
C TYR A 201 54.92 -1.56 -35.99
N MET A 202 54.35 -1.68 -37.20
CA MET A 202 55.03 -2.23 -38.38
C MET A 202 55.31 -1.20 -39.49
N PHE A 203 55.04 0.09 -39.25
CA PHE A 203 55.39 1.19 -40.16
C PHE A 203 56.10 2.28 -39.36
N ARG A 204 57.33 1.97 -38.94
CA ARG A 204 58.32 2.93 -38.46
C ARG A 204 59.70 2.27 -38.61
N ALA A 205 60.19 2.30 -39.84
CA ALA A 205 61.58 2.14 -40.23
C ALA A 205 61.85 3.24 -41.26
#